data_AF-M0F1P9-F1
#
_entry.id   AF-M0F1P9-F1
#
_cell.length_a   1.000
_cell.length_b   1.000
_cell.length_c   1.000
_cell.angle_alpha   90.00
_cell.angle_beta   90.00
_cell.angle_gamma   90.00
#
_symmetry.space_group_name_H-M   'P 1'
#
loop_
_entity.id
_entity.type
_entity.pdbx_description
1 polymer ?
#
loop_
_entity_poly.entity_id
_entity_poly.type
_entity_poly.pdbx_seq_one_letter_code
_entity_poly.pdbx_strand_id
1 'polypeptide(L)'
;MSGRDADATMLDAALAATETDGGVALALRIENDGSEPVTLDFRTGQRAEFTAYPAAEEADDETGDADGPDDGGPPDGDAADGDVTDSVWRYGASRMFTQALGSETLAPGESVTYEGTWRDPPAGTYRIVGDAAATDRDARTDAVVTMER
;
A
#
# COMPACT_ATOMS: atom_id res chain seq x y z
N MET A 1 27.76 4.47 -4.91
CA MET A 1 27.56 3.06 -4.50
C MET A 1 26.55 3.05 -3.36
N SER A 2 25.26 3.10 -3.70
CA SER A 2 24.21 2.62 -2.80
C SER A 2 24.01 1.17 -3.16
N GLY A 3 24.35 0.31 -2.21
CA GLY A 3 24.35 -1.13 -2.39
C GLY A 3 23.04 -1.73 -1.89
N ARG A 4 22.77 -2.90 -2.49
CA ARG A 4 22.15 -4.07 -1.88
C ARG A 4 20.63 -4.03 -1.73
N ASP A 5 19.98 -4.38 -2.85
CA ASP A 5 18.95 -5.43 -2.92
C ASP A 5 18.99 -6.04 -4.34
N ALA A 6 20.14 -6.59 -4.72
CA ALA A 6 20.34 -7.32 -5.99
C ALA A 6 20.26 -8.84 -5.77
N ASP A 7 19.65 -9.26 -4.65
CA ASP A 7 19.45 -10.66 -4.30
C ASP A 7 17.94 -10.83 -4.02
N ALA A 8 17.25 -11.49 -4.94
CA ALA A 8 15.96 -12.17 -4.75
C ALA A 8 14.61 -11.49 -5.10
N THR A 9 14.52 -10.50 -5.99
CA THR A 9 13.23 -10.22 -6.67
C THR A 9 13.43 -9.86 -8.13
N MET A 10 12.86 -10.67 -9.02
CA MET A 10 12.86 -10.49 -10.48
C MET A 10 12.09 -9.24 -10.94
N LEU A 11 11.38 -8.60 -10.01
CA LEU A 11 10.49 -7.47 -10.25
C LEU A 11 10.95 -6.29 -9.39
N ASP A 12 11.16 -5.14 -10.02
CA ASP A 12 11.35 -3.85 -9.37
C ASP A 12 9.99 -3.14 -9.22
N ALA A 13 9.75 -2.54 -8.06
CA ALA A 13 8.52 -1.83 -7.76
C ALA A 13 8.81 -0.38 -7.38
N ALA A 14 8.26 0.56 -8.14
CA ALA A 14 8.39 1.98 -7.90
C ALA A 14 7.01 2.62 -7.73
N LEU A 15 6.81 3.36 -6.64
CA LEU A 15 5.58 4.13 -6.41
C LEU A 15 5.87 5.63 -6.55
N ALA A 16 5.10 6.28 -7.41
CA ALA A 16 5.03 7.72 -7.49
C ALA A 16 3.74 8.22 -6.83
N ALA A 17 3.88 9.20 -5.94
CA ALA A 17 2.77 9.95 -5.35
C ALA A 17 2.93 11.42 -5.74
N THR A 18 1.95 11.95 -6.48
CA THR A 18 1.98 13.33 -7.00
C THR A 18 0.75 14.09 -6.52
N GLU A 19 0.98 15.24 -5.89
CA GLU A 19 -0.08 16.17 -5.52
C GLU A 19 -0.75 16.78 -6.75
N THR A 20 -2.06 16.90 -6.69
CA THR A 20 -2.92 17.50 -7.70
C THR A 20 -3.95 18.39 -7.03
N ASP A 21 -4.59 19.31 -7.77
CA ASP A 21 -5.64 20.20 -7.25
C ASP A 21 -6.80 19.51 -6.51
N GLY A 22 -6.99 18.19 -6.66
CA GLY A 22 -8.07 17.43 -6.02
C GLY A 22 -7.62 16.30 -5.10
N GLY A 23 -6.32 16.20 -4.80
CA GLY A 23 -5.73 15.15 -3.96
C GLY A 23 -4.44 14.57 -4.54
N VAL A 24 -4.17 13.28 -4.32
CA VAL A 24 -2.92 12.63 -4.73
C VAL A 24 -3.18 11.62 -5.85
N ALA A 25 -2.47 11.79 -6.96
CA ALA A 25 -2.34 10.79 -8.01
C ALA A 25 -1.23 9.79 -7.64
N LEU A 26 -1.57 8.51 -7.69
CA LEU A 26 -0.68 7.40 -7.36
C LEU A 26 -0.39 6.58 -8.61
N ALA A 27 0.86 6.21 -8.82
CA ALA A 27 1.27 5.34 -9.90
C ALA A 27 2.26 4.30 -9.38
N LEU A 28 1.81 3.04 -9.28
CA LEU A 28 2.67 1.90 -8.99
C LEU A 28 3.19 1.32 -10.31
N ARG A 29 4.48 1.45 -10.55
CA ARG A 29 5.17 0.83 -11.67
C ARG A 29 5.83 -0.46 -11.20
N ILE A 30 5.53 -1.54 -11.90
CA ILE A 30 6.20 -2.84 -11.72
C ILE A 30 7.00 -3.11 -13.00
N GLU A 31 8.30 -3.32 -12.86
CA GLU A 31 9.22 -3.64 -13.96
C GLU A 31 9.86 -5.00 -13.74
N ASN A 32 9.98 -5.80 -14.80
CA ASN A 32 10.78 -7.02 -14.77
C ASN A 32 12.24 -6.70 -15.11
N ASP A 33 13.08 -6.43 -14.10
CA ASP A 33 14.54 -6.26 -14.27
C ASP A 33 15.26 -7.62 -14.47
N GLY A 34 14.51 -8.72 -14.33
CA GLY A 34 14.97 -10.06 -14.63
C GLY A 34 15.25 -10.31 -16.11
N SER A 35 15.95 -11.42 -16.37
CA SER A 35 16.26 -11.88 -17.73
C SER A 35 15.24 -12.87 -18.31
N GLU A 36 14.23 -13.27 -17.53
CA GLU A 36 13.18 -14.21 -17.95
C GLU A 36 11.81 -13.54 -17.79
N PRO A 37 10.82 -13.87 -18.64
CA PRO A 37 9.48 -13.32 -18.50
C PRO A 37 8.83 -13.74 -17.18
N VAL A 38 8.12 -12.80 -16.55
CA VAL A 38 7.39 -13.02 -15.29
C VAL A 38 5.90 -12.88 -15.55
N THR A 39 5.10 -13.84 -15.06
CA THR A 39 3.65 -13.75 -15.11
C THR A 39 3.11 -13.31 -13.76
N LEU A 40 2.29 -12.27 -13.76
CA LEU A 40 1.53 -11.77 -12.63
C LEU A 40 0.11 -12.33 -12.71
N ASP A 41 -0.25 -13.21 -11.78
CA ASP A 41 -1.58 -13.79 -11.67
C ASP A 41 -2.43 -13.02 -10.66
N PHE A 42 -3.62 -12.59 -11.08
CA PHE A 42 -4.53 -11.83 -10.22
C PHE A 42 -5.85 -12.57 -10.03
N ARG A 43 -6.33 -12.59 -8.79
CA ARG A 43 -7.62 -13.21 -8.44
C ARG A 43 -8.84 -12.38 -8.84
N THR A 44 -8.65 -11.09 -9.07
CA THR A 44 -9.74 -10.15 -9.41
C THR A 44 -9.25 -9.15 -10.46
N GLY A 45 -10.15 -8.30 -10.96
CA GLY A 45 -9.77 -7.16 -11.78
C GLY A 45 -8.93 -6.10 -11.06
N GLN A 46 -8.73 -6.20 -9.74
CA GLN A 46 -7.79 -5.36 -9.01
C GLN A 46 -6.37 -5.76 -9.36
N ARG A 47 -5.57 -4.80 -9.83
CA ARG A 47 -4.15 -5.00 -10.15
C ARG A 47 -3.20 -4.44 -9.09
N ALA A 48 -3.62 -3.38 -8.43
CA ALA A 48 -2.87 -2.75 -7.36
C ALA A 48 -3.78 -2.38 -6.18
N GLU A 49 -3.19 -2.43 -5.01
CA GLU A 49 -3.71 -1.87 -3.78
C GLU A 49 -2.83 -0.68 -3.37
N PHE A 50 -3.47 0.38 -2.89
CA PHE A 50 -2.78 1.49 -2.26
C PHE A 50 -3.41 1.74 -0.90
N THR A 51 -2.57 1.92 0.11
CA THR A 51 -2.98 2.21 1.48
C THR A 51 -2.15 3.37 2.01
N ALA A 52 -2.81 4.41 2.51
CA ALA A 52 -2.15 5.56 3.11
C ALA A 52 -2.18 5.43 4.62
N TYR A 53 -1.02 5.67 5.24
CA TYR A 53 -0.82 5.75 6.67
C TYR A 53 -0.32 7.16 7.00
N PRO A 54 -0.67 7.74 8.14
CA PRO A 54 0.01 8.93 8.61
C PRO A 54 1.49 8.57 8.77
N ALA A 55 2.37 9.38 8.18
CA ALA A 55 3.78 9.27 8.52
C ALA A 55 3.86 9.74 9.96
N ALA A 56 4.25 8.88 10.88
CA ALA A 56 4.29 9.19 12.31
C ALA A 56 5.03 10.52 12.53
N GLU A 57 4.28 11.60 12.67
CA GLU A 57 4.70 12.69 13.53
C GLU A 57 4.53 12.08 14.91
N GLU A 58 5.65 11.94 15.63
CA GLU A 58 5.74 11.36 16.97
C GLU A 58 4.40 11.57 17.65
N ALA A 59 3.60 10.49 17.73
CA ALA A 59 2.28 10.56 18.32
C ALA A 59 2.53 11.21 19.67
N ASP A 60 2.07 12.47 19.83
CA ASP A 60 2.21 13.14 21.10
C ASP A 60 1.47 12.22 22.05
N ASP A 61 2.29 11.58 22.89
CA ASP A 61 1.89 10.53 23.81
C ASP A 61 1.06 11.23 24.87
N GLU A 62 -0.15 11.65 24.51
CA GLU A 62 -1.21 11.88 25.45
C GLU A 62 -1.73 10.48 25.81
N THR A 63 -0.85 9.70 26.46
CA THR A 63 -1.23 8.68 27.42
C THR A 63 -2.06 9.42 28.46
N GLY A 64 -3.34 9.58 28.15
CA GLY A 64 -4.33 9.99 29.12
C GLY A 64 -4.25 8.96 30.23
N ASP A 65 -3.69 9.40 31.37
CA ASP A 65 -3.79 8.76 32.67
C ASP A 65 -5.22 8.22 32.85
N ALA A 66 -5.43 6.96 32.47
CA ALA A 66 -6.57 6.18 32.89
C ALA A 66 -6.14 5.49 34.18
N ASP A 67 -6.15 6.28 35.26
CA ASP A 67 -6.23 5.77 36.63
C ASP A 67 -7.36 4.72 36.65
N GLY A 68 -7.00 3.47 36.96
CA GLY A 68 -7.84 2.30 36.76
C GLY A 68 -9.16 2.29 37.56
N PRO A 69 -9.97 1.25 37.37
CA PRO A 69 -9.82 0.18 38.36
C PRO A 69 -9.78 -1.23 37.78
N ASP A 70 -8.96 -2.03 38.46
CA ASP A 70 -9.04 -3.47 38.65
C ASP A 70 -10.52 -3.94 38.70
N ASP A 71 -10.98 -4.63 37.65
CA ASP A 71 -12.07 -5.61 37.79
C ASP A 71 -11.77 -6.78 36.85
N GLY A 72 -11.28 -7.87 37.44
CA GLY A 72 -10.89 -9.08 36.74
C GLY A 72 -12.09 -9.77 36.12
N GLY A 73 -12.23 -9.64 34.80
CA GLY A 73 -13.02 -10.53 33.95
C GLY A 73 -12.13 -11.05 32.82
N PRO A 74 -12.07 -12.36 32.56
CA PRO A 74 -11.40 -12.85 31.35
C PRO A 74 -12.15 -12.30 30.12
N PRO A 75 -11.45 -11.78 29.10
CA PRO A 75 -12.09 -11.41 27.85
C PRO A 75 -12.43 -12.69 27.08
N ASP A 76 -13.64 -13.22 27.31
CA ASP A 76 -14.27 -14.15 26.38
C ASP A 76 -14.81 -13.34 25.19
N GLY A 77 -14.06 -13.26 24.09
CA GLY A 77 -14.52 -12.60 22.87
C GLY A 77 -13.43 -12.39 21.83
N ASP A 78 -13.36 -13.34 20.89
CA ASP A 78 -12.67 -13.30 19.60
C ASP A 78 -12.53 -11.90 18.95
N ALA A 79 -11.29 -11.60 18.55
CA ALA A 79 -10.86 -10.87 17.34
C ALA A 79 -11.18 -9.36 17.16
N ALA A 80 -10.12 -8.55 17.22
CA ALA A 80 -9.76 -7.71 16.08
C ALA A 80 -8.23 -7.59 16.01
N ASP A 81 -7.68 -8.24 14.99
CA ASP A 81 -6.37 -8.03 14.39
C ASP A 81 -5.87 -6.57 14.54
N GLY A 82 -4.86 -6.36 15.38
CA GLY A 82 -4.37 -5.05 15.79
C GLY A 82 -3.36 -4.39 14.85
N ASP A 83 -3.29 -4.76 13.57
CA ASP A 83 -2.28 -4.23 12.62
C ASP A 83 -2.88 -3.50 11.40
N VAL A 84 -4.19 -3.24 11.38
CA VAL A 84 -4.90 -2.55 10.26
C VAL A 84 -5.47 -1.17 10.62
N THR A 85 -5.34 -0.70 11.86
CA THR A 85 -6.15 0.43 12.38
C THR A 85 -5.62 1.83 12.12
N ASP A 86 -4.37 2.00 11.68
CA ASP A 86 -3.79 3.34 11.50
C ASP A 86 -3.89 3.90 10.06
N SER A 87 -4.38 3.09 9.10
CA SER A 87 -4.53 3.58 7.72
C SER A 87 -5.66 4.61 7.61
N VAL A 88 -5.37 5.76 7.02
CA VAL A 88 -6.34 6.86 6.80
C VAL A 88 -7.12 6.69 5.50
N TRP A 89 -6.60 5.91 4.55
CA TRP A 89 -7.24 5.68 3.25
C TRP A 89 -6.77 4.38 2.58
N ARG A 90 -7.66 3.73 1.81
CA ARG A 90 -7.35 2.54 1.00
C ARG A 90 -8.09 2.53 -0.34
N TYR A 91 -7.35 2.31 -1.42
CA TYR A 91 -7.85 2.32 -2.81
C TYR A 91 -8.84 1.20 -3.13
N GLY A 92 -8.64 0.01 -2.57
CA GLY A 92 -9.42 -1.20 -2.87
C GLY A 92 -10.82 -1.24 -2.27
N ALA A 93 -11.09 -0.45 -1.22
CA ALA A 93 -12.32 -0.56 -0.43
C ALA A 93 -13.59 -0.07 -1.16
N SER A 94 -13.45 0.73 -2.22
CA SER A 94 -14.59 1.44 -2.83
C SER A 94 -14.93 1.00 -4.25
N ARG A 95 -14.27 -0.04 -4.79
CA ARG A 95 -14.42 -0.42 -6.21
C ARG A 95 -14.95 -1.83 -6.35
N MET A 96 -16.07 -1.95 -7.07
CA MET A 96 -16.56 -3.24 -7.55
C MET A 96 -15.66 -3.69 -8.69
N PHE A 97 -14.63 -4.47 -8.38
CA PHE A 97 -13.84 -5.13 -9.42
C PHE A 97 -14.61 -6.36 -9.92
N THR A 98 -14.69 -6.52 -11.24
CA THR A 98 -15.21 -7.74 -11.83
C THR A 98 -14.33 -8.92 -11.44
N GLN A 99 -14.92 -10.04 -11.04
CA GLN A 99 -14.22 -11.30 -10.72
C GLN A 99 -13.71 -12.02 -11.97
N ALA A 100 -13.03 -11.29 -12.87
CA ALA A 100 -12.31 -11.88 -13.97
C ALA A 100 -10.90 -12.18 -13.48
N LEU A 101 -10.55 -13.47 -13.43
CA LEU A 101 -9.16 -13.90 -13.31
C LEU A 101 -8.41 -13.30 -14.50
N GLY A 102 -7.29 -12.64 -14.24
CA GLY A 102 -6.46 -12.09 -15.29
C GLY A 102 -5.01 -12.33 -14.97
N SER A 103 -4.25 -12.75 -15.96
CA SER A 103 -2.80 -12.87 -15.90
C SER A 103 -2.16 -11.89 -16.86
N GLU A 104 -1.04 -11.30 -16.44
CA GLU A 104 -0.27 -10.35 -17.24
C GLU A 104 1.18 -10.80 -17.24
N THR A 105 1.74 -11.06 -18.41
CA THR A 105 3.13 -11.49 -18.54
C THR A 105 3.98 -10.28 -18.90
N LEU A 106 4.97 -9.98 -18.07
CA LEU A 106 5.99 -8.97 -18.28
C LEU A 106 7.23 -9.62 -18.91
N ALA A 107 7.57 -9.22 -20.12
CA ALA A 107 8.84 -9.59 -20.74
C ALA A 107 10.06 -9.01 -19.97
N PRO A 108 11.29 -9.49 -20.20
CA PRO A 108 12.50 -8.88 -19.64
C PRO A 108 12.61 -7.40 -20.01
N GLY A 109 12.72 -6.52 -19.02
CA GLY A 109 12.72 -5.06 -19.17
C GLY A 109 11.34 -4.45 -19.44
N GLU A 110 10.27 -5.25 -19.48
CA GLU A 110 8.91 -4.73 -19.61
C GLU A 110 8.41 -4.22 -18.27
N SER A 111 7.63 -3.14 -18.33
CA SER A 111 7.01 -2.55 -17.16
C SER A 111 5.56 -2.25 -17.39
N VAL A 112 4.75 -2.46 -16.35
CA VAL A 112 3.35 -2.04 -16.30
C VAL A 112 3.19 -0.97 -15.23
N THR A 113 2.22 -0.08 -15.41
CA THR A 113 1.87 0.95 -14.43
C THR A 113 0.41 0.84 -14.05
N TYR A 114 0.15 0.76 -12.76
CA TYR A 114 -1.18 0.76 -12.18
C TYR A 114 -1.42 2.10 -11.47
N GLU A 115 -2.51 2.75 -11.82
CA GLU A 115 -2.82 4.08 -11.31
C GLU A 115 -3.86 4.02 -10.19
N GLY A 116 -3.77 4.98 -9.28
CA GLY A 116 -4.73 5.22 -8.22
C GLY A 116 -4.91 6.71 -7.92
N THR A 117 -5.98 7.05 -7.22
CA THR A 117 -6.25 8.45 -6.85
C THR A 117 -6.83 8.49 -5.45
N TRP A 118 -6.13 9.18 -4.55
CA TRP A 118 -6.65 9.55 -3.24
C TRP A 118 -7.20 10.97 -3.34
N ARG A 119 -8.51 11.13 -3.22
CA ARG A 119 -9.19 12.43 -3.35
C ARG A 119 -9.40 13.05 -1.97
N ASP A 120 -9.29 14.38 -1.92
CA ASP A 120 -9.51 15.18 -0.71
C ASP A 120 -8.73 14.65 0.52
N PRO A 121 -7.41 14.41 0.40
CA PRO A 121 -6.60 14.00 1.54
C PRO A 121 -6.53 15.16 2.57
N PRO A 122 -6.56 14.85 3.88
CA PRO A 122 -6.29 15.85 4.90
C PRO A 122 -4.86 16.39 4.78
N ALA A 123 -4.63 17.58 5.33
CA ALA A 123 -3.29 18.15 5.43
C ALA A 123 -2.42 17.31 6.37
N GLY A 124 -1.18 17.04 6.00
CA GLY A 124 -0.26 16.21 6.78
C GLY A 124 0.72 15.42 5.91
N THR A 125 1.65 14.73 6.56
CA THR A 125 2.56 13.82 5.86
C THR A 125 2.03 12.40 5.94
N TYR A 126 2.00 11.71 4.81
CA TYR A 126 1.47 10.37 4.68
C TYR A 126 2.47 9.46 4.00
N ARG A 127 2.59 8.24 4.53
CA ARG A 127 3.26 7.13 3.87
C ARG A 127 2.23 6.31 3.11
N ILE A 128 2.36 6.31 1.78
CA ILE A 128 1.51 5.55 0.90
C ILE A 128 2.24 4.28 0.52
N VAL A 129 1.63 3.15 0.84
CA VAL A 129 2.10 1.82 0.48
C VAL A 129 1.35 1.38 -0.77
N GLY A 130 2.08 1.03 -1.82
CA GLY A 130 1.57 0.41 -3.04
C GLY A 130 1.96 -1.06 -3.08
N ASP A 131 0.98 -1.92 -3.33
CA ASP A 131 1.15 -3.37 -3.41
C ASP A 131 0.51 -3.90 -4.70
N ALA A 132 1.24 -4.76 -5.42
CA ALA A 132 0.67 -5.47 -6.55
C ALA A 132 -0.24 -6.60 -6.05
N ALA A 133 -1.51 -6.60 -6.46
CA ALA A 133 -2.49 -7.61 -6.04
C ALA A 133 -2.26 -9.00 -6.69
N ALA A 134 -1.07 -9.24 -7.22
CA ALA A 134 -0.67 -10.51 -7.80
C ALA A 134 -0.52 -11.54 -6.68
N THR A 135 -1.00 -12.77 -6.90
CA THR A 135 -0.97 -13.83 -5.89
C THR A 135 0.25 -14.73 -5.95
N ASP A 136 0.97 -14.74 -7.08
CA ASP A 136 2.20 -15.52 -7.25
C ASP A 136 3.44 -14.74 -6.81
N ARG A 137 3.39 -13.41 -6.87
CA ARG A 137 4.53 -12.52 -6.67
C ARG A 137 4.15 -11.35 -5.78
N ASP A 138 4.93 -11.15 -4.74
CA ASP A 138 4.87 -9.97 -3.89
C ASP A 138 5.72 -8.85 -4.52
N ALA A 139 5.08 -7.73 -4.86
CA ALA A 139 5.77 -6.52 -5.30
C ALA A 139 5.16 -5.33 -4.56
N ARG A 140 5.86 -4.88 -3.52
CA ARG A 140 5.42 -3.85 -2.59
C ARG A 140 6.48 -2.77 -2.46
N THR A 141 6.04 -1.52 -2.44
CA THR A 141 6.90 -0.36 -2.27
C THR A 141 6.10 0.77 -1.62
N ASP A 142 6.77 1.81 -1.15
CA ASP A 142 6.10 2.94 -0.52
C ASP A 142 6.68 4.28 -0.96
N ALA A 143 5.85 5.32 -0.82
CA ALA A 143 6.17 6.68 -1.15
C ALA A 143 5.60 7.61 -0.07
N VAL A 144 6.37 8.64 0.29
CA VAL A 144 5.92 9.68 1.22
C VAL A 144 5.40 10.85 0.43
N VAL A 145 4.27 11.41 0.86
CA VAL A 145 3.68 12.61 0.29
C VAL A 145 3.25 13.55 1.42
N THR A 146 3.46 14.84 1.26
CA THR A 146 3.09 15.87 2.25
C THR A 146 2.04 16.76 1.64
N MET A 147 0.86 16.85 2.25
CA MET A 147 -0.26 17.68 1.80
C MET A 147 -0.16 19.07 2.40
N GLU A 148 0.18 20.05 1.57
CA GLU A 148 0.15 21.47 1.92
C GLU A 148 -1.24 22.03 1.59
N ARG A 149 -2.06 22.33 2.61
CA ARG A 149 -3.42 22.89 2.43
C ARG A 149 -3.44 24.33 1.90
#